data_AF-A0A258XE94-F1
#
_entry.id   AF-A0A258XE94-F1
#
_cell.length_a   1.000
_cell.length_b   1.000
_cell.length_c   1.000
_cell.angle_alpha   90.00
_cell.angle_beta   90.00
_cell.angle_gamma   90.00
#
_symmetry.space_group_name_H-M   'P 1'
#
loop_
_entity.id
_entity.type
_entity.pdbx_description
1 polymer ?
#
loop_
_entity_poly.entity_id
_entity_poly.type
_entity_poly.pdbx_seq_one_letter_code
_entity_poly.pdbx_strand_id
1 'polypeptide(L)'
;MARPRRGRRAMSKVYPLKDNQAHAVHPQRTVWLSASAGTGKTQVLSARVLRLLLQDGVEPEQILCLTFTKAGAAEMATRVNEVLAGWVRLPEIELAAQLKAIGAPFGPETVARARSRFAAVLDCPGGGLRIE
;
A
#
# COMPACT_ATOMS: atom_id res chain seq x y z
N MET A 1 -5.10 40.06 11.86
CA MET A 1 -4.94 39.49 10.51
C MET A 1 -4.28 38.12 10.63
N ALA A 2 -5.08 37.04 10.68
CA ALA A 2 -4.59 35.69 10.93
C ALA A 2 -4.06 35.04 9.65
N ARG A 3 -2.82 34.54 9.67
CA ARG A 3 -2.24 33.76 8.56
C ARG A 3 -3.02 32.46 8.37
N PRO A 4 -3.38 32.06 7.14
CA PRO A 4 -4.04 30.78 6.93
C PRO A 4 -3.07 29.65 7.27
N ARG A 5 -3.46 28.80 8.23
CA ARG A 5 -2.76 27.54 8.52
C ARG A 5 -2.94 26.64 7.31
N ARG A 6 -1.94 26.56 6.43
CA ARG A 6 -1.84 25.52 5.41
C ARG A 6 -1.92 24.17 6.13
N GLY A 7 -3.09 23.54 6.08
CA GLY A 7 -3.26 22.16 6.56
C GLY A 7 -2.25 21.29 5.84
N ARG A 8 -1.30 20.72 6.59
CA ARG A 8 -0.46 19.63 6.09
C ARG A 8 -1.39 18.44 5.84
N ARG A 9 -1.92 18.37 4.62
CA ARG A 9 -2.58 17.17 4.09
C ARG A 9 -1.48 16.13 3.98
N ALA A 10 -1.37 15.25 4.99
CA ALA A 10 -0.51 14.08 4.91
C ALA A 10 -1.05 13.19 3.78
N MET A 11 -0.64 13.49 2.55
CA MET A 11 -0.93 12.65 1.40
C MET A 11 -0.20 11.35 1.67
N SER A 12 -0.94 10.25 1.82
CA SER A 12 -0.40 8.91 1.91
C SER A 12 0.46 8.66 0.66
N LYS A 13 1.79 8.73 0.85
CA LYS A 13 2.72 8.93 -0.26
C LYS A 13 3.30 7.59 -0.68
N VAL A 14 2.67 6.98 -1.69
CA VAL A 14 3.35 5.99 -2.51
C VAL A 14 4.30 6.69 -3.48
N TYR A 15 5.44 6.07 -3.75
CA TYR A 15 6.47 6.59 -4.64
C TYR A 15 6.58 5.71 -5.88
N PRO A 16 6.83 6.30 -7.07
CA PRO A 16 7.09 5.54 -8.28
C PRO A 16 8.22 4.53 -8.09
N LEU A 17 7.98 3.30 -8.53
CA LEU A 17 8.98 2.25 -8.52
C LEU A 17 10.15 2.59 -9.46
N LYS A 18 11.36 2.21 -9.06
CA LYS A 18 12.59 2.38 -9.83
C LYS A 18 13.23 1.03 -10.13
N ASP A 19 13.89 0.93 -11.28
CA ASP A 19 14.73 -0.22 -11.65
C ASP A 19 14.00 -1.56 -11.41
N ASN A 20 14.62 -2.45 -10.64
CA ASN A 20 14.10 -3.79 -10.34
C ASN A 20 12.95 -3.82 -9.33
N GLN A 21 12.53 -2.67 -8.77
CA GLN A 21 11.41 -2.64 -7.82
C GLN A 21 10.10 -3.09 -8.46
N ALA A 22 9.89 -2.81 -9.76
CA ALA A 22 8.72 -3.27 -10.52
C ALA A 22 8.59 -4.80 -10.52
N HIS A 23 9.72 -5.51 -10.64
CA HIS A 23 9.74 -6.96 -10.52
C HIS A 23 9.49 -7.41 -9.08
N ALA A 24 10.05 -6.71 -8.10
CA ALA A 24 9.95 -7.07 -6.69
C ALA A 24 8.53 -6.99 -6.13
N VAL A 25 7.71 -6.05 -6.63
CA VAL A 25 6.33 -5.88 -6.16
C VAL A 25 5.32 -6.77 -6.90
N HIS A 26 5.73 -7.52 -7.92
CA HIS A 26 4.80 -8.29 -8.75
C HIS A 26 4.15 -9.43 -7.95
N PRO A 27 2.80 -9.46 -7.79
CA PRO A 27 2.10 -10.42 -6.94
C PRO A 27 2.39 -11.88 -7.28
N GLN A 28 2.50 -12.20 -8.57
CA GLN A 28 2.70 -13.56 -9.05
C GLN A 28 4.17 -14.08 -8.96
N ARG A 29 5.09 -13.29 -8.40
CA ARG A 29 6.51 -13.68 -8.33
C ARG A 29 6.94 -13.93 -6.90
N THR A 30 7.64 -15.03 -6.66
CA THR A 30 8.48 -15.19 -5.46
C THR A 30 9.77 -14.40 -5.66
N VAL A 31 10.12 -13.56 -4.69
CA VAL A 31 11.23 -12.61 -4.84
C VAL A 31 12.10 -12.66 -3.59
N TRP A 32 13.42 -12.75 -3.81
CA TRP A 32 14.43 -12.40 -2.82
C TRP A 32 14.92 -10.98 -3.10
N LEU A 33 14.83 -10.10 -2.12
CA LEU A 33 15.24 -8.70 -2.25
C LEU A 33 16.41 -8.41 -1.34
N SER A 34 17.57 -8.12 -1.92
CA SER A 34 18.73 -7.56 -1.23
C SER A 34 18.82 -6.08 -1.50
N ALA A 35 19.00 -5.28 -0.45
CA ALA A 35 18.96 -3.82 -0.55
C ALA A 35 19.66 -3.14 0.63
N SER A 36 20.52 -2.17 0.33
CA SER A 36 21.22 -1.34 1.34
C SER A 36 20.25 -0.43 2.11
N ALA A 37 20.68 0.13 3.24
CA ALA A 37 19.90 1.15 3.95
C ALA A 37 19.54 2.33 3.01
N GLY A 38 18.36 2.93 3.18
CA GLY A 38 17.92 4.09 2.37
C GLY A 38 17.44 3.80 0.95
N THR A 39 17.51 2.57 0.45
CA THR A 39 17.13 2.20 -0.93
C THR A 39 15.62 1.94 -1.14
N GLY A 40 14.80 2.18 -0.11
CA GLY A 40 13.34 2.06 -0.21
C GLY A 40 12.76 0.66 0.02
N LYS A 41 13.47 -0.24 0.72
CA LYS A 41 12.97 -1.58 1.10
C LYS A 41 11.52 -1.57 1.64
N THR A 42 11.25 -0.69 2.60
CA THR A 42 9.92 -0.54 3.21
C THR A 42 8.87 -0.12 2.19
N GLN A 43 9.21 0.78 1.26
CA GLN A 43 8.31 1.19 0.17
C GLN A 43 7.99 0.01 -0.76
N VAL A 44 9.00 -0.80 -1.11
CA VAL A 44 8.80 -1.97 -1.97
C VAL A 44 7.92 -3.01 -1.28
N LEU A 45 8.17 -3.32 -0.01
CA LEU A 45 7.34 -4.25 0.75
C LEU A 45 5.90 -3.76 0.87
N SER A 46 5.69 -2.48 1.21
CA SER A 46 4.35 -1.91 1.33
C SER A 46 3.61 -1.93 -0.01
N ALA A 47 4.29 -1.54 -1.09
CA ALA A 47 3.74 -1.59 -2.45
C ALA A 47 3.36 -3.01 -2.87
N ARG A 48 4.17 -4.01 -2.49
CA ARG A 48 3.87 -5.42 -2.74
C ARG A 48 2.61 -5.89 -2.02
N VAL A 49 2.45 -5.53 -0.74
CA VAL A 49 1.23 -5.85 0.04
C VAL A 49 0.00 -5.21 -0.59
N LEU A 50 0.09 -3.91 -0.94
CA LEU A 50 -1.00 -3.21 -1.62
C LEU A 50 -1.36 -3.87 -2.95
N ARG A 51 -0.37 -4.31 -3.74
CA ARG A 51 -0.62 -5.02 -5.00
C ARG A 51 -1.25 -6.40 -4.81
N LEU A 52 -0.89 -7.12 -3.74
CA LEU A 52 -1.53 -8.39 -3.38
C LEU A 52 -3.00 -8.17 -3.03
N LEU A 53 -3.31 -7.15 -2.22
CA LEU A 53 -4.68 -6.78 -1.87
C LEU A 53 -5.53 -6.35 -3.08
N LEU A 54 -4.90 -5.92 -4.17
CA LEU A 54 -5.59 -5.57 -5.42
C LEU A 54 -5.82 -6.77 -6.35
N GLN A 55 -5.32 -7.97 -6.03
CA GLN A 55 -5.59 -9.16 -6.82
C GLN A 55 -7.05 -9.60 -6.70
N ASP A 56 -7.54 -10.26 -7.74
CA ASP A 56 -8.88 -10.84 -7.75
C ASP A 56 -8.93 -12.05 -6.83
N GLY A 57 -9.98 -12.15 -6.01
CA GLY A 57 -10.18 -13.23 -5.06
C GLY A 57 -9.18 -13.26 -3.89
N VAL A 58 -8.35 -12.24 -3.74
CA VAL A 58 -7.46 -12.13 -2.57
C VAL A 58 -8.17 -11.34 -1.46
N GLU A 59 -8.31 -12.00 -0.33
CA GLU A 59 -8.81 -11.45 0.92
C GLU A 59 -7.65 -11.07 1.86
N PRO A 60 -7.81 -10.02 2.69
CA PRO A 60 -6.73 -9.55 3.58
C PRO A 60 -6.17 -10.64 4.51
N GLU A 61 -7.01 -11.53 5.02
CA GLU A 61 -6.63 -12.64 5.91
C GLU A 61 -5.68 -13.65 5.26
N GLN A 62 -5.62 -13.70 3.93
CA GLN A 62 -4.73 -14.59 3.17
C GLN A 62 -3.30 -14.04 3.08
N ILE A 63 -3.06 -12.80 3.53
CA ILE A 63 -1.75 -12.17 3.51
C ILE A 63 -1.18 -12.11 4.94
N LEU A 64 0.00 -12.71 5.11
CA LEU A 64 0.78 -12.65 6.35
C LEU A 64 2.10 -11.90 6.08
N CYS A 65 2.34 -10.83 6.83
CA CYS A 65 3.61 -10.12 6.84
C CYS A 65 4.36 -10.44 8.14
N LEU A 66 5.62 -10.88 8.04
CA LEU A 66 6.47 -11.16 9.21
C LEU A 66 7.67 -10.21 9.25
N THR A 67 8.05 -9.78 10.44
CA THR A 67 9.26 -8.99 10.68
C THR A 67 9.90 -9.31 12.04
N PHE A 68 11.12 -8.84 12.25
CA PHE A 68 11.87 -9.15 13.47
C PHE A 68 11.43 -8.33 14.69
N THR A 69 10.77 -7.20 14.48
CA THR A 69 10.46 -6.27 15.57
C THR A 69 9.01 -5.82 15.54
N LYS A 70 8.40 -5.72 16.73
CA LYS A 70 7.05 -5.16 16.91
C LYS A 70 6.92 -3.76 16.32
N ALA A 71 7.98 -2.95 16.41
CA ALA A 71 8.03 -1.61 15.83
C ALA A 71 7.93 -1.65 14.30
N GLY A 72 8.63 -2.58 13.64
CA GLY A 72 8.54 -2.77 12.20
C GLY A 72 7.16 -3.25 11.76
N ALA A 73 6.51 -4.11 12.56
CA ALA A 73 5.16 -4.58 12.27
C ALA A 73 4.15 -3.42 12.35
N ALA A 74 4.22 -2.62 13.42
CA ALA A 74 3.38 -1.45 13.61
C ALA A 74 3.59 -0.38 12.52
N GLU A 75 4.84 -0.11 12.13
CA GLU A 75 5.16 0.83 11.04
C GLU A 75 4.53 0.38 9.71
N MET A 76 4.69 -0.90 9.38
CA MET A 76 4.16 -1.48 8.15
C MET A 76 2.63 -1.45 8.12
N ALA A 77 1.97 -1.82 9.23
CA ALA A 77 0.52 -1.78 9.36
C ALA A 77 -0.02 -0.36 9.19
N THR A 78 0.59 0.60 9.91
CA THR A 78 0.24 2.02 9.81
C THR A 78 0.34 2.50 8.36
N ARG A 79 1.46 2.20 7.69
CA ARG A 79 1.70 2.62 6.32
C ARG A 79 0.69 2.07 5.33
N VAL A 80 0.37 0.78 5.39
CA VAL A 80 -0.62 0.17 4.50
C VAL A 80 -2.01 0.77 4.75
N ASN A 81 -2.42 0.89 6.01
CA ASN A 81 -3.71 1.45 6.39
C ASN A 81 -3.86 2.92 5.97
N GLU A 82 -2.82 3.74 6.13
CA GLU A 82 -2.82 5.13 5.68
C GLU A 82 -2.99 5.25 4.16
N VAL A 83 -2.35 4.39 3.38
CA VAL A 83 -2.50 4.36 1.91
C VAL A 83 -3.93 3.97 1.53
N LEU A 84 -4.45 2.89 2.09
CA LEU A 84 -5.82 2.44 1.83
C LEU A 84 -6.85 3.49 2.22
N ALA A 85 -6.73 4.10 3.41
CA ALA A 85 -7.61 5.18 3.87
C ALA A 85 -7.51 6.44 3.00
N GLY A 86 -6.36 6.67 2.36
CA GLY A 86 -6.17 7.71 1.37
C GLY A 86 -6.95 7.42 0.08
N TRP A 87 -6.82 6.21 -0.46
CA TRP A 87 -7.47 5.79 -1.72
C TRP A 87 -8.98 6.01 -1.71
N VAL A 88 -9.65 5.78 -0.58
CA VAL A 88 -11.09 6.02 -0.42
C VAL A 88 -11.49 7.44 -0.82
N ARG A 89 -10.66 8.44 -0.48
CA ARG A 89 -10.98 9.88 -0.59
C ARG A 89 -10.30 10.59 -1.75
N LEU A 90 -9.37 9.93 -2.44
CA LEU A 90 -8.63 10.55 -3.54
C LEU A 90 -9.52 10.76 -4.76
N PRO A 91 -9.39 11.88 -5.50
CA PRO A 91 -9.91 12.00 -6.85
C PRO A 91 -9.39 10.87 -7.74
N GLU A 92 -10.17 10.47 -8.73
CA GLU A 92 -9.86 9.32 -9.59
C GLU A 92 -8.48 9.43 -10.27
N ILE A 93 -8.15 10.61 -10.81
CA ILE A 93 -6.86 10.86 -11.47
C ILE A 93 -5.69 10.69 -10.49
N GLU A 94 -5.85 11.18 -9.25
CA GLU A 94 -4.81 11.06 -8.22
C GLU A 94 -4.66 9.60 -7.75
N LEU A 95 -5.77 8.88 -7.59
CA LEU A 95 -5.76 7.46 -7.26
C LEU A 95 -5.11 6.63 -8.38
N ALA A 96 -5.46 6.88 -9.64
CA ALA A 96 -4.82 6.24 -10.79
C ALA A 96 -3.30 6.48 -10.80
N ALA A 97 -2.86 7.70 -10.46
CA ALA A 97 -1.44 8.00 -10.33
C ALA A 97 -0.77 7.21 -9.19
N GLN A 98 -1.46 7.01 -8.06
CA GLN A 98 -0.95 6.16 -6.97
C GLN A 98 -0.87 4.69 -7.35
N LEU A 99 -1.90 4.15 -8.01
CA LEU A 99 -1.91 2.78 -8.53
C LEU A 99 -0.77 2.55 -9.52
N LYS A 100 -0.57 3.50 -10.45
CA LYS A 100 0.57 3.50 -11.36
C LYS A 100 1.90 3.54 -10.62
N ALA A 101 2.01 4.36 -9.57
CA ALA A 101 3.24 4.50 -8.80
C ALA A 101 3.66 3.21 -8.10
N ILE A 102 2.72 2.35 -7.69
CA ILE A 102 3.01 1.02 -7.14
C ILE A 102 3.10 -0.08 -8.21
N GLY A 103 2.91 0.24 -9.49
CA GLY A 103 2.96 -0.74 -10.59
C GLY A 103 1.70 -1.61 -10.72
N ALA A 104 0.55 -1.14 -10.24
CA ALA A 104 -0.74 -1.77 -10.46
C ALA A 104 -1.40 -1.25 -11.76
N PRO A 105 -2.32 -2.03 -12.37
CA PRO A 105 -3.26 -1.48 -13.34
C PRO A 105 -4.04 -0.31 -12.70
N PHE A 106 -4.46 0.64 -13.52
CA PHE A 106 -5.14 1.86 -13.06
C PHE A 106 -6.41 2.14 -13.86
N GLY A 107 -7.03 1.09 -14.40
CA GLY A 107 -8.33 1.17 -15.06
C GLY A 107 -9.48 1.33 -14.05
N PRO A 108 -10.70 1.61 -14.53
CA PRO A 108 -11.86 1.87 -13.67
C PRO A 108 -12.16 0.75 -12.67
N GLU A 109 -12.00 -0.51 -13.08
CA GLU A 109 -12.21 -1.66 -12.21
C GLU A 109 -11.19 -1.71 -11.05
N THR A 110 -9.91 -1.49 -11.35
CA THR A 110 -8.86 -1.47 -10.32
C THR A 110 -9.03 -0.27 -9.38
N VAL A 111 -9.49 0.87 -9.90
CA VAL A 111 -9.84 2.04 -9.08
C VAL A 111 -11.00 1.72 -8.13
N ALA A 112 -12.09 1.11 -8.62
CA ALA A 112 -13.21 0.72 -7.79
C ALA A 112 -12.79 -0.27 -6.70
N ARG A 113 -11.98 -1.27 -7.07
CA ARG A 113 -11.38 -2.23 -6.14
C ARG A 113 -10.52 -1.54 -5.09
N ALA A 114 -9.63 -0.64 -5.48
CA ALA A 114 -8.77 0.11 -4.57
C ALA A 114 -9.57 0.88 -3.50
N ARG A 115 -10.74 1.43 -3.87
CA ARG A 115 -11.62 2.12 -2.92
C ARG A 115 -12.28 1.19 -1.91
N SER A 116 -12.62 -0.05 -2.29
CA SER A 116 -13.23 -0.99 -1.36
C SER A 116 -12.22 -1.67 -0.43
N ARG A 117 -10.93 -1.71 -0.77
CA ARG A 117 -9.92 -2.43 0.02
C ARG A 117 -9.70 -1.89 1.43
N PHE A 118 -9.96 -0.62 1.69
CA PHE A 118 -9.90 -0.13 3.07
C PHE A 118 -10.98 -0.77 3.95
N ALA A 119 -12.23 -0.83 3.46
CA ALA A 119 -13.33 -1.47 4.19
C ALA A 119 -13.07 -2.97 4.37
N ALA A 120 -12.64 -3.66 3.31
CA ALA A 120 -12.32 -5.10 3.39
C ALA A 120 -11.27 -5.42 4.46
N VAL A 121 -10.26 -4.56 4.64
CA VAL A 121 -9.26 -4.73 5.70
C VAL A 121 -9.85 -4.47 7.09
N LEU A 122 -10.74 -3.49 7.26
CA LEU A 122 -11.37 -3.20 8.56
C LEU A 122 -12.36 -4.28 8.98
N ASP A 123 -13.10 -4.83 8.02
CA ASP A 123 -14.16 -5.81 8.27
C ASP A 123 -13.64 -7.25 8.39
N CYS A 124 -12.33 -7.45 8.22
CA CYS A 124 -11.68 -8.75 8.27
C CYS A 124 -11.81 -9.39 9.68
N PRO A 125 -12.37 -10.61 9.78
CA PRO A 125 -12.37 -11.37 11.03
C PRO A 125 -10.93 -11.54 11.54
N GLY A 126 -10.68 -11.25 12.82
CA GLY A 126 -9.33 -11.31 13.40
C GLY A 126 -8.54 -10.00 13.39
N GLY A 127 -9.16 -8.88 13.00
CA GLY A 127 -8.60 -7.53 13.24
C GLY A 127 -7.81 -6.94 12.07
N GLY A 128 -7.98 -7.46 10.85
CA GLY A 128 -7.39 -6.90 9.63
C GLY A 128 -6.22 -7.68 9.06
N LEU A 129 -5.41 -6.97 8.26
CA LEU A 129 -4.20 -7.50 7.65
C LEU A 129 -3.23 -7.97 8.75
N ARG A 130 -2.80 -9.24 8.70
CA ARG A 130 -1.90 -9.82 9.70
C ARG A 130 -0.46 -9.40 9.46
N ILE A 131 0.08 -8.59 10.37
CA ILE A 131 1.47 -8.13 10.37
C ILE A 131 2.06 -8.35 11.76
N GLU A 132 3.05 -9.24 11.85
CA GLU A 132 3.63 -9.75 13.10
C GLU A 132 5.15 -9.57 13.17
#